data_AF-A0A6I4SQ31-F1
#
_entry.id   AF-A0A6I4SQ31-F1
#
_cell.length_a   1.000
_cell.length_b   1.000
_cell.length_c   1.000
_cell.angle_alpha   90.00
_cell.angle_beta   90.00
_cell.angle_gamma   90.00
#
_symmetry.space_group_name_H-M   'P 1'
#
loop_
_entity.id
_entity.type
_entity.pdbx_description
1 polymer ?
#
loop_
_entity_poly.entity_id
_entity_poly.type
_entity_poly.pdbx_seq_one_letter_code
_entity_poly.pdbx_strand_id
1 'polypeptide(L)'
;MQNDQLSEARQVNNQTHAWLDSLLTSGVSEAAAVTGMMNALVERALVNGGTPKTAKWLRGQARQIEKNGDALIEAFAAHKGGG
;
A
#
# COMPACT_ATOMS: atom_id res chain seq x y z
N MET A 1 5.36 2.16 23.20
CA MET A 1 4.07 1.70 22.64
C MET A 1 3.72 2.41 21.32
N GLN A 2 3.42 3.72 21.27
CA GLN A 2 3.05 4.38 20.01
C GLN A 2 4.21 4.45 18.99
N ASN A 3 5.44 4.57 19.48
CA ASN A 3 6.65 4.57 18.64
C ASN A 3 6.92 3.18 18.00
N ASP A 4 6.53 2.11 18.70
CA ASP A 4 6.76 0.72 18.27
C ASP A 4 5.82 0.34 17.12
N GLN A 5 4.55 0.74 17.18
CA GLN A 5 3.57 0.50 16.10
C GLN A 5 3.92 1.25 14.81
N LEU A 6 4.41 2.49 14.92
CA LEU A 6 4.86 3.25 13.75
C LEU A 6 6.13 2.65 13.14
N SER A 7 7.05 2.16 13.97
CA SER A 7 8.25 1.46 13.53
C SER A 7 7.90 0.16 12.80
N GLU A 8 7.01 -0.65 13.39
CA GLU A 8 6.53 -1.89 12.79
C GLU A 8 5.83 -1.63 11.45
N ALA A 9 4.93 -0.65 11.38
CA ALA A 9 4.24 -0.29 10.15
C ALA A 9 5.23 0.12 9.03
N ARG A 10 6.28 0.89 9.37
CA ARG A 10 7.34 1.25 8.42
C ARG A 10 8.13 0.03 7.95
N GLN A 11 8.48 -0.87 8.86
CA GLN A 11 9.19 -2.10 8.53
C GLN A 11 8.38 -2.97 7.57
N VAL A 12 7.09 -3.18 7.86
CA VAL A 12 6.18 -3.93 6.98
C VAL A 12 6.05 -3.25 5.61
N ASN A 13 5.97 -1.92 5.57
CA ASN A 13 5.92 -1.18 4.31
C ASN A 13 7.19 -1.42 3.47
N ASN A 14 8.37 -1.33 4.09
CA ASN A 14 9.64 -1.58 3.39
C ASN A 14 9.75 -3.02 2.87
N GLN A 15 9.32 -4.01 3.67
CA GLN A 15 9.29 -5.41 3.24
C GLN A 15 8.31 -5.63 2.08
N THR A 16 7.19 -4.91 2.07
CA THR A 16 6.20 -4.96 0.99
C THR A 16 6.79 -4.39 -0.31
N HIS A 17 7.53 -3.27 -0.25
CA HIS A 17 8.25 -2.74 -1.42
C HIS A 17 9.29 -3.73 -1.94
N ALA A 18 10.12 -4.31 -1.07
CA ALA A 18 11.13 -5.28 -1.48
C ALA A 18 10.51 -6.55 -2.13
N TRP A 19 9.38 -7.01 -1.59
CA TRP A 19 8.65 -8.13 -2.20
C TRP A 19 8.07 -7.75 -3.57
N LEU A 20 7.49 -6.55 -3.72
CA LEU A 20 7.03 -6.03 -5.00
C LEU A 20 8.16 -6.00 -6.04
N ASP A 21 9.32 -5.45 -5.68
CA ASP A 21 10.49 -5.41 -6.55
C ASP A 21 10.95 -6.82 -6.98
N SER A 22 10.84 -7.81 -6.07
CA SER A 22 11.15 -9.21 -6.40
C SER A 22 10.21 -9.79 -7.45
N LEU A 23 8.92 -9.44 -7.43
CA LEU A 23 7.96 -9.88 -8.45
C LEU A 23 8.34 -9.33 -9.83
N LEU A 24 8.77 -8.08 -9.90
CA LEU A 24 9.23 -7.46 -11.15
C LEU A 24 10.44 -8.17 -11.73
N THR A 25 11.43 -8.51 -10.88
CA THR A 25 12.62 -9.25 -11.31
C THR A 25 12.30 -10.66 -11.81
N SER A 26 11.18 -11.25 -11.37
CA SER A 26 10.70 -12.55 -11.83
C SER A 26 9.93 -12.52 -13.15
N GLY A 27 9.80 -11.34 -13.77
CA GLY A 27 9.10 -11.16 -15.05
C GLY A 27 7.61 -10.87 -14.94
N VAL A 28 7.08 -10.67 -13.72
CA VAL A 28 5.70 -10.21 -13.52
C VAL A 28 5.62 -8.72 -13.80
N SER A 29 4.69 -8.28 -14.64
CA SER A 29 4.48 -6.85 -14.88
C SER A 29 4.01 -6.14 -13.62
N GLU A 30 4.46 -4.89 -13.41
CA GLU A 30 4.07 -4.08 -12.25
C GLU A 30 2.55 -3.91 -12.12
N ALA A 31 1.87 -3.67 -13.24
CA ALA A 31 0.41 -3.55 -13.27
C ALA A 31 -0.30 -4.82 -12.74
N ALA A 32 0.18 -6.00 -13.12
CA ALA A 32 -0.36 -7.27 -12.63
C ALA A 32 -0.05 -7.50 -11.15
N ALA A 33 1.17 -7.19 -10.71
CA ALA A 33 1.58 -7.33 -9.31
C ALA A 33 0.74 -6.44 -8.39
N VAL A 34 0.62 -5.15 -8.71
CA VAL A 34 -0.18 -4.18 -7.93
C VAL A 34 -1.66 -4.58 -7.92
N THR A 35 -2.21 -4.97 -9.07
CA THR A 35 -3.62 -5.42 -9.15
C THR A 35 -3.87 -6.66 -8.31
N GLY A 36 -3.00 -7.67 -8.41
CA GLY A 36 -3.11 -8.91 -7.63
C GLY A 36 -3.05 -8.65 -6.13
N MET A 37 -2.14 -7.76 -5.69
CA MET A 37 -2.05 -7.35 -4.28
C MET A 37 -3.31 -6.65 -3.78
N MET A 38 -3.84 -5.71 -4.56
CA MET A 38 -5.07 -5.00 -4.20
C MET A 38 -6.25 -5.96 -4.06
N ASN A 39 -6.37 -6.93 -4.98
CA ASN A 39 -7.40 -7.98 -4.88
C ASN A 39 -7.25 -8.81 -3.60
N ALA A 40 -6.04 -9.32 -3.33
CA ALA A 40 -5.78 -10.11 -2.13
C ALA A 40 -6.07 -9.33 -0.83
N LEU A 41 -5.77 -8.02 -0.80
CA LEU A 41 -6.07 -7.17 0.34
C LEU A 41 -7.58 -6.96 0.51
N VAL A 42 -8.31 -6.73 -0.58
CA VAL A 42 -9.77 -6.60 -0.56
C VAL A 42 -10.44 -7.91 -0.11
N GLU A 43 -9.98 -9.06 -0.58
CA GLU A 43 -10.46 -10.37 -0.14
C GLU A 43 -10.32 -10.55 1.38
N ARG A 44 -9.11 -10.30 1.92
CA ARG A 44 -8.87 -10.37 3.37
C ARG A 44 -9.76 -9.40 4.15
N ALA A 45 -9.92 -8.18 3.64
CA ALA A 45 -10.79 -7.19 4.27
C ALA A 45 -12.26 -7.63 4.26
N LEU A 46 -12.75 -8.20 3.16
CA LEU A 46 -14.10 -8.74 3.04
C LEU A 46 -14.34 -9.90 4.03
N VAL A 47 -13.40 -10.84 4.12
CA VAL A 47 -13.48 -11.97 5.06
C VAL A 47 -13.56 -11.49 6.52
N ASN A 48 -12.73 -10.51 6.90
CA ASN A 48 -12.64 -10.05 8.29
C ASN A 48 -13.70 -9.02 8.68
N GLY A 49 -14.11 -8.15 7.75
CA GLY A 49 -14.93 -6.97 8.04
C GLY A 49 -16.32 -6.98 7.40
N GLY A 50 -16.53 -7.80 6.37
CA GLY A 50 -17.72 -7.79 5.54
C GLY A 50 -17.81 -6.57 4.61
N THR A 51 -18.72 -6.65 3.64
CA THR A 51 -18.88 -5.65 2.56
C THR A 51 -19.01 -4.21 3.05
N PRO A 52 -19.84 -3.87 4.06
CA PRO A 52 -20.02 -2.47 4.46
C PRO A 52 -18.73 -1.83 5.00
N LYS A 53 -17.94 -2.57 5.79
CA LYS A 53 -16.69 -2.05 6.37
C LYS A 53 -15.61 -1.91 5.30
N THR A 54 -15.47 -2.91 4.42
CA THR A 54 -14.50 -2.86 3.32
C THR A 54 -14.82 -1.71 2.36
N ALA A 55 -16.09 -1.51 1.99
CA ALA A 55 -16.49 -0.40 1.13
C ALA A 55 -16.22 0.97 1.79
N LYS A 56 -16.49 1.10 3.10
CA LYS A 56 -16.16 2.34 3.84
C LYS A 56 -14.66 2.60 3.86
N TRP A 57 -13.85 1.57 4.08
CA TRP A 57 -12.39 1.65 4.08
C TRP A 57 -11.84 2.07 2.71
N LEU A 58 -12.26 1.44 1.61
CA LEU A 58 -11.85 1.79 0.26
C LEU A 58 -12.20 3.24 -0.11
N ARG A 59 -13.41 3.70 0.22
CA ARG A 59 -13.78 5.12 0.04
C ARG A 59 -12.92 6.06 0.88
N GLY A 60 -12.47 5.60 2.05
CA GLY A 60 -11.51 6.31 2.88
C GLY A 60 -10.17 6.48 2.17
N GLN A 61 -9.65 5.42 1.55
CA GLN A 61 -8.41 5.47 0.77
C GLN A 61 -8.53 6.44 -0.41
N ALA A 62 -9.62 6.36 -1.18
CA ALA A 62 -9.88 7.28 -2.29
C ALA A 62 -9.84 8.75 -1.84
N ARG A 63 -10.54 9.10 -0.75
CA ARG A 63 -10.51 10.46 -0.19
C ARG A 63 -9.14 10.92 0.27
N GLN A 64 -8.32 10.02 0.81
CA GLN A 64 -6.95 10.37 1.23
C GLN A 64 -6.06 10.68 0.02
N ILE A 65 -6.21 9.91 -1.06
CA ILE A 65 -5.49 10.14 -2.32
C ILE A 65 -5.95 11.45 -2.96
N GLU A 66 -7.26 11.69 -3.05
CA GLU A 66 -7.80 12.95 -3.58
C GLU A 66 -7.30 14.18 -2.80
N LYS A 67 -7.17 14.04 -1.48
CA LYS A 67 -6.75 15.15 -0.60
C LYS A 67 -5.24 15.37 -0.58
N ASN A 68 -4.45 14.30 -0.57
CA ASN A 68 -3.02 14.36 -0.26
C ASN A 68 -2.13 13.75 -1.36
N GLY A 69 -2.69 13.34 -2.50
CA GLY A 69 -1.99 12.57 -3.53
C GLY A 69 -0.72 13.24 -4.05
N ASP A 70 -0.81 14.52 -4.41
CA ASP A 70 0.33 15.29 -4.92
C ASP A 70 1.45 15.39 -3.87
N ALA A 71 1.10 15.71 -2.63
CA ALA A 71 2.06 15.78 -1.52
C ALA A 71 2.72 14.42 -1.23
N LEU A 72 1.98 13.31 -1.38
CA LEU A 72 2.53 11.96 -1.25
C LEU A 72 3.52 11.66 -2.38
N ILE A 73 3.19 12.02 -3.62
CA ILE A 73 4.09 11.87 -4.78
C ILE A 73 5.39 12.64 -4.56
N GLU A 74 5.31 13.90 -4.15
CA GLU A 74 6.47 14.73 -3.84
C GLU A 74 7.34 14.10 -2.74
N ALA A 75 6.72 13.63 -1.66
CA ALA A 75 7.43 12.95 -0.58
C ALA A 75 8.12 11.66 -1.04
N PHE A 76 7.48 10.87 -1.89
CA PHE A 76 8.08 9.63 -2.43
C PHE A 76 9.22 9.92 -3.41
N ALA A 77 9.09 10.95 -4.25
CA ALA A 77 10.14 11.36 -5.17
C ALA A 77 11.39 11.85 -4.41
N ALA A 78 11.19 12.67 -3.37
CA ALA A 78 12.28 13.13 -2.51
C ALA A 78 13.01 11.97 -1.82
N HIS A 79 12.30 10.91 -1.43
CA HIS A 79 12.89 9.74 -0.79
C HIS A 79 13.67 8.84 -1.78
N LYS A 80 13.28 8.76 -3.06
CA LYS A 80 14.04 8.02 -4.09
C LYS A 80 15.28 8.76 -4.57
N GLY A 81 15.32 10.10 -4.50
CA GLY A 81 16.45 10.91 -4.93
C GLY A 81 17.57 11.12 -3.90
N GLY A 82 17.40 10.62 -2.67
CA GLY A 82 18.34 10.81 -1.55
C GLY A 82 19.15 9.57 -1.15
N GLY A 83 19.24 8.57 -2.03
CA GLY A 83 20.04 7.34 -1.84
C GLY A 83 21.40 7.42 -2.52
#